data_AF-A0AAD4JWZ3-F1
#
_entry.id   AF-A0AAD4JWZ3-F1
#
_cell.length_a   1.000
_cell.length_b   1.000
_cell.length_c   1.000
_cell.angle_alpha   90.00
_cell.angle_beta   90.00
_cell.angle_gamma   90.00
#
_symmetry.space_group_name_H-M   'P 1'
#
loop_
_entity.id
_entity.type
_entity.pdbx_description
1 polymer ?
#
loop_
_entity_poly.entity_id
_entity_poly.type
_entity_poly.pdbx_seq_one_letter_code
_entity_poly.pdbx_strand_id
1 'polypeptide(L)'
;MTNYSDRRFSFGEGIEYALKKLIFSDDIKSAFHADAQIIECAVLKAISSFDPMLRSTFKNFSFNASYLDGIRIRLSNEFDMHVKIQLDCTLIPTSVPNRPGFIFLRASDSNDLKCVKYFDSEGYFVNRVAVQRWFLDNITAVLPKLQNICCNSGRAYSLEYKAHGYGLAHTLLATEHHNPRRQISFDFVPVFVFEPHQWPRNQLKYPKGNHQWFAVPCQYFDRSETHDPRSFIQCAPRWEHLVPHKKQNIKDSLCLLKALRNANEMPGLANYHLKSIYLQATDEKLANWNQAPGRILIRVSKF
;
A
#
# COMPACT_ATOMS: atom_id res chain seq x y z
N MET A 1 -30.50 27.33 22.07
CA MET A 1 -30.35 26.02 22.73
C MET A 1 -30.94 24.96 21.82
N THR A 2 -30.10 24.29 21.02
CA THR A 2 -30.53 23.21 20.14
C THR A 2 -30.56 21.90 20.94
N ASN A 3 -31.76 21.36 21.15
CA ASN A 3 -32.01 20.03 21.69
C ASN A 3 -31.36 18.98 20.79
N TYR A 4 -30.15 18.54 21.12
CA TYR A 4 -29.66 17.25 20.68
C TYR A 4 -30.33 16.20 21.56
N SER A 5 -31.35 15.53 21.04
CA SER A 5 -31.81 14.30 21.66
C SER A 5 -30.66 13.29 21.61
N ASP A 6 -30.18 12.87 22.78
CA ASP A 6 -29.19 11.79 22.92
C ASP A 6 -29.83 10.48 22.43
N ARG A 7 -29.85 10.29 21.11
CA ARG A 7 -30.30 9.06 20.50
C ARG A 7 -29.31 7.96 20.87
N ARG A 8 -29.67 7.14 21.86
CA ARG A 8 -28.92 5.93 22.21
C ARG A 8 -29.07 4.91 21.10
N PHE A 9 -27.98 4.64 20.39
CA PHE A 9 -27.91 3.55 19.43
C PHE A 9 -27.66 2.22 20.16
N SER A 10 -28.31 1.15 19.72
CA SER A 10 -27.77 -0.19 19.95
C SER A 10 -26.42 -0.33 19.23
N PHE A 11 -25.61 -1.35 19.60
CA PHE A 11 -24.32 -1.57 18.95
C PHE A 11 -24.46 -1.73 17.42
N GLY A 12 -25.46 -2.48 16.96
CA GLY A 12 -25.72 -2.68 15.53
C GLY A 12 -26.05 -1.36 14.80
N GLU A 13 -26.96 -0.57 15.37
CA GLU A 13 -27.35 0.72 14.79
C GLU A 13 -26.18 1.73 14.78
N GLY A 14 -25.34 1.71 15.82
CA GLY A 14 -24.15 2.55 15.90
C GLY A 14 -23.13 2.21 14.81
N ILE A 15 -22.92 0.92 14.54
CA ILE A 15 -22.06 0.44 13.44
C ILE A 15 -22.61 0.89 12.08
N GLU A 16 -23.91 0.72 11.82
CA GLU A 16 -24.52 1.15 10.57
C GLU A 16 -24.47 2.67 10.40
N TYR A 17 -24.71 3.42 11.48
CA TYR A 17 -24.59 4.87 11.48
C TYR A 17 -23.17 5.31 11.13
N ALA A 18 -22.16 4.71 11.77
CA ALA A 18 -20.75 4.98 11.48
C ALA A 18 -20.41 4.67 10.02
N LEU A 19 -20.81 3.50 9.49
CA LEU A 19 -20.60 3.14 8.09
C LEU A 19 -21.24 4.14 7.13
N LYS A 20 -22.49 4.56 7.37
CA LYS A 20 -23.15 5.59 6.55
C LYS A 20 -22.40 6.92 6.57
N LYS A 21 -21.86 7.32 7.73
CA LYS A 21 -21.02 8.53 7.85
C LYS A 21 -19.65 8.38 7.21
N LEU A 22 -19.21 7.15 7.00
CA LEU A 22 -17.96 6.79 6.35
C LEU A 22 -18.12 6.56 4.85
N ILE A 23 -19.30 6.54 4.22
CA ILE A 23 -19.44 6.29 2.77
C ILE A 23 -19.66 7.63 2.02
N PHE A 24 -18.88 7.89 0.95
CA PHE A 24 -19.16 9.00 0.02
C PHE A 24 -20.34 8.66 -0.91
N SER A 25 -21.07 9.68 -1.39
CA SER A 25 -21.92 9.53 -2.58
C SER A 25 -21.06 9.19 -3.81
N ASP A 26 -21.64 8.53 -4.79
CA ASP A 26 -20.89 8.07 -5.97
C ASP A 26 -20.37 9.22 -6.83
N ASP A 27 -21.06 10.37 -6.85
CA ASP A 27 -20.59 11.59 -7.53
C ASP A 27 -19.32 12.15 -6.91
N ILE A 28 -19.25 12.21 -5.57
CA ILE A 28 -18.07 12.70 -4.86
C ILE A 28 -16.89 11.75 -5.10
N LYS A 29 -17.12 10.43 -5.09
CA LYS A 29 -16.07 9.44 -5.40
C LYS A 29 -15.52 9.63 -6.80
N SER A 30 -16.40 9.78 -7.78
CA SER A 30 -16.02 9.93 -9.19
C SER A 30 -15.16 11.18 -9.39
N ALA A 31 -15.52 12.29 -8.73
CA ALA A 31 -14.73 13.51 -8.74
C ALA A 31 -13.35 13.37 -8.06
N PHE A 32 -13.27 12.68 -6.91
CA PHE A 32 -11.99 12.39 -6.25
C PHE A 32 -11.09 11.51 -7.11
N HIS A 33 -11.66 10.49 -7.75
CA HIS A 33 -10.93 9.57 -8.62
C HIS A 33 -10.38 10.28 -9.86
N ALA A 34 -11.19 11.12 -10.52
CA ALA A 34 -10.73 11.89 -11.68
C ALA A 34 -9.55 12.82 -11.32
N ASP A 35 -9.63 13.53 -10.19
CA ASP A 35 -8.53 14.36 -9.72
C ASP A 35 -7.28 13.51 -9.39
N ALA A 36 -7.48 12.39 -8.68
CA ALA A 36 -6.39 11.52 -8.27
C ALA A 36 -5.61 10.96 -9.46
N GLN A 37 -6.30 10.53 -10.52
CA GLN A 37 -5.67 10.08 -11.76
C GLN A 37 -4.82 11.16 -12.43
N ILE A 38 -5.30 12.42 -12.43
CA ILE A 38 -4.55 13.54 -13.01
C ILE A 38 -3.29 13.82 -12.19
N ILE A 39 -3.42 13.85 -10.87
CA ILE A 39 -2.29 14.05 -9.94
C ILE A 39 -1.27 12.93 -10.11
N GLU A 40 -1.72 11.68 -10.12
CA GLU A 40 -0.90 10.50 -10.35
C GLU A 40 -0.09 10.63 -11.65
N CYS A 41 -0.77 10.94 -12.76
CA CYS A 41 -0.10 11.15 -14.05
C CYS A 41 0.98 12.23 -13.98
N ALA A 42 0.71 13.34 -13.29
CA ALA A 42 1.66 14.43 -13.12
C ALA A 42 2.89 13.99 -12.30
N VAL A 43 2.70 13.25 -11.20
CA VAL A 43 3.79 12.67 -10.40
C VAL A 43 4.64 11.73 -11.25
N LEU A 44 4.01 10.75 -11.90
CA LEU A 44 4.70 9.74 -12.72
C LEU A 44 5.49 10.39 -13.86
N LYS A 45 4.90 11.38 -14.54
CA LYS A 45 5.57 12.13 -15.60
C LYS A 45 6.78 12.92 -15.08
N ALA A 46 6.64 13.55 -13.92
CA ALA A 46 7.73 14.33 -13.32
C ALA A 46 8.91 13.42 -12.92
N ILE A 47 8.65 12.31 -12.22
CA ILE A 47 9.69 11.34 -11.81
C ILE A 47 10.35 10.72 -13.04
N SER A 48 9.55 10.26 -14.02
CA SER A 48 10.04 9.65 -15.26
C SER A 48 10.90 10.59 -16.12
N SER A 49 10.72 11.90 -15.98
CA SER A 49 11.54 12.90 -16.68
C SER A 49 12.87 13.16 -15.97
N PHE A 50 12.97 12.82 -14.68
CA PHE A 50 14.15 13.07 -13.86
C PHE A 50 15.10 11.87 -13.82
N ASP A 51 14.59 10.64 -13.69
CA ASP A 51 15.41 9.42 -13.65
C ASP A 51 15.00 8.41 -14.74
N PRO A 52 15.86 8.19 -15.75
CA PRO A 52 15.59 7.25 -16.84
C PRO A 52 15.38 5.79 -16.41
N MET A 53 15.99 5.33 -15.31
CA MET A 53 15.77 3.97 -14.79
C MET A 53 14.39 3.83 -14.15
N LEU A 54 13.90 4.89 -13.51
CA LEU A 54 12.51 4.92 -13.07
C LEU A 54 11.54 5.07 -14.24
N ARG A 55 11.93 5.75 -15.32
CA ARG A 55 11.10 5.85 -16.53
C ARG A 55 10.76 4.48 -17.12
N SER A 56 11.71 3.55 -17.19
CA SER A 56 11.45 2.18 -17.68
C SER A 56 10.53 1.41 -16.74
N THR A 57 10.76 1.54 -15.43
CA THR A 57 9.89 1.03 -14.35
C THR A 57 8.44 1.53 -14.49
N PHE A 58 8.25 2.82 -14.78
CA PHE A 58 6.91 3.42 -14.91
C PHE A 58 6.24 3.23 -16.28
N LYS A 59 6.97 2.83 -17.33
CA LYS A 59 6.36 2.52 -18.65
C LYS A 59 5.40 1.33 -18.59
N ASN A 60 5.67 0.36 -17.71
CA ASN A 60 4.82 -0.81 -17.47
C ASN A 60 3.83 -0.59 -16.32
N PHE A 61 3.67 0.67 -15.87
CA PHE A 61 2.71 1.03 -14.86
C PHE A 61 1.30 0.95 -15.44
N SER A 62 0.67 -0.23 -15.31
CA SER A 62 -0.74 -0.37 -15.58
C SER A 62 -1.52 0.34 -14.46
N PHE A 63 -2.43 1.25 -14.85
CA PHE A 63 -3.40 2.03 -14.04
C PHE A 63 -4.32 1.24 -13.07
N ASN A 64 -3.97 -0.01 -12.72
CA ASN A 64 -4.86 -0.97 -12.07
C ASN A 64 -4.56 -1.24 -10.59
N ALA A 65 -3.61 -0.54 -9.96
CA ALA A 65 -3.16 -0.90 -8.62
C ALA A 65 -3.40 0.22 -7.60
N SER A 66 -4.67 0.41 -7.20
CA SER A 66 -5.10 0.55 -5.79
C SER A 66 -6.61 0.75 -5.60
N TYR A 67 -7.36 1.17 -6.63
CA TYR A 67 -8.80 1.48 -6.52
C TYR A 67 -9.73 0.36 -7.08
N LEU A 68 -9.25 -0.88 -7.16
CA LEU A 68 -10.08 -2.05 -7.50
C LEU A 68 -10.70 -2.75 -6.29
N ASP A 69 -10.56 -2.20 -5.09
CA ASP A 69 -11.11 -2.84 -3.89
C ASP A 69 -12.64 -2.65 -3.75
N GLY A 70 -13.27 -1.72 -4.50
CA GLY A 70 -14.72 -1.44 -4.38
C GLY A 70 -15.14 -1.10 -2.94
N ILE A 71 -14.17 -0.74 -2.11
CA ILE A 71 -14.33 -0.42 -0.69
C ILE A 71 -14.89 1.02 -0.65
N ARG A 72 -16.21 1.11 -0.47
CA ARG A 72 -16.96 2.37 -0.42
C ARG A 72 -16.59 3.16 0.84
N ILE A 73 -15.56 4.02 0.83
CA ILE A 73 -15.24 4.84 2.03
C ILE A 73 -14.75 6.26 1.71
N ARG A 74 -15.17 7.20 2.57
CA ARG A 74 -14.62 8.53 2.91
C ARG A 74 -13.12 8.53 3.19
N LEU A 75 -12.55 7.38 3.57
CA LEU A 75 -11.13 7.20 3.89
C LEU A 75 -10.28 6.87 2.66
N SER A 76 -10.87 6.70 1.47
CA SER A 76 -10.11 6.41 0.25
C SER A 76 -9.60 7.68 -0.43
N ASN A 77 -9.20 8.66 0.36
CA ASN A 77 -8.24 9.62 -0.14
C ASN A 77 -6.84 9.02 -0.21
N GLU A 78 -6.60 7.84 0.38
CA GLU A 78 -5.37 7.05 0.28
C GLU A 78 -5.37 6.14 -0.98
N PHE A 79 -4.35 6.29 -1.82
CA PHE A 79 -4.10 5.48 -3.01
C PHE A 79 -2.80 4.66 -2.82
N ASP A 80 -2.91 3.36 -2.53
CA ASP A 80 -1.78 2.43 -2.35
C ASP A 80 -1.21 1.95 -3.71
N MET A 81 -0.17 2.62 -4.22
CA MET A 81 0.38 2.37 -5.54
C MET A 81 1.61 1.46 -5.51
N HIS A 82 1.50 0.25 -6.05
CA HIS A 82 2.66 -0.62 -6.27
C HIS A 82 3.47 -0.17 -7.49
N VAL A 83 4.67 0.37 -7.25
CA VAL A 83 5.61 0.78 -8.29
C VAL A 83 6.54 -0.38 -8.65
N LYS A 84 6.27 -1.01 -9.80
CA LYS A 84 6.99 -2.20 -10.28
C LYS A 84 8.39 -1.84 -10.80
N ILE A 85 9.42 -2.11 -10.01
CA ILE A 85 10.80 -1.91 -10.39
C ILE A 85 11.23 -3.03 -11.34
N GLN A 86 11.76 -2.62 -12.49
CA GLN A 86 12.44 -3.51 -13.43
C GLN A 86 13.91 -3.09 -13.50
N LEU A 87 14.79 -4.02 -13.16
CA LEU A 87 16.24 -3.84 -13.27
C LEU A 87 16.75 -4.59 -14.49
N ASP A 88 17.80 -4.07 -15.10
CA ASP A 88 18.51 -4.72 -16.20
C ASP A 88 19.51 -5.76 -15.68
N CYS A 89 19.05 -6.61 -14.76
CA CYS A 89 19.78 -7.76 -14.22
C CYS A 89 18.80 -8.86 -13.79
N THR A 90 19.30 -10.09 -13.66
CA THR A 90 18.45 -11.20 -13.20
C THR A 90 18.39 -11.19 -11.68
N LEU A 91 17.16 -11.21 -11.14
CA LEU A 91 16.92 -11.32 -9.70
C LEU A 91 16.46 -12.73 -9.32
N ILE A 92 17.14 -13.33 -8.35
CA ILE A 92 16.81 -14.63 -7.78
C ILE A 92 16.38 -14.41 -6.32
N PRO A 93 15.10 -14.67 -5.98
CA PRO A 93 14.64 -14.57 -4.60
C PRO A 93 15.13 -15.76 -3.77
N THR A 94 15.70 -15.48 -2.61
CA THR A 94 16.25 -16.50 -1.70
C THR A 94 15.61 -16.36 -0.32
N SER A 95 15.18 -17.46 0.28
CA SER A 95 14.57 -17.44 1.62
C SER A 95 15.56 -16.96 2.68
N VAL A 96 15.05 -16.17 3.63
CA VAL A 96 15.82 -15.83 4.84
C VAL A 96 15.67 -16.95 5.87
N PRO A 97 16.76 -17.52 6.40
CA PRO A 97 16.71 -18.53 7.45
C PRO A 97 15.90 -18.05 8.66
N ASN A 98 15.05 -18.93 9.21
CA ASN A 98 14.22 -18.66 10.40
C ASN A 98 13.28 -17.45 10.30
N ARG A 99 13.06 -16.89 9.12
CA ARG A 99 12.17 -15.74 8.90
C ARG A 99 11.18 -16.02 7.76
N PRO A 100 10.11 -16.79 8.02
CA PRO A 100 9.07 -17.06 7.03
C PRO A 100 8.49 -15.75 6.45
N GLY A 101 8.21 -15.74 5.14
CA GLY A 101 7.72 -14.56 4.43
C GLY A 101 8.78 -13.53 4.07
N PHE A 102 9.96 -13.54 4.71
CA PHE A 102 11.09 -12.70 4.32
C PHE A 102 12.00 -13.40 3.30
N ILE A 103 12.52 -12.62 2.38
CA ILE A 103 13.46 -13.03 1.35
C ILE A 103 14.57 -12.00 1.17
N PHE A 104 15.66 -12.45 0.55
CA PHE A 104 16.65 -11.60 -0.10
C PHE A 104 16.48 -11.68 -1.61
N LEU A 105 16.92 -10.64 -2.31
CA LEU A 105 16.92 -10.58 -3.77
C LEU A 105 18.37 -10.59 -4.27
N ARG A 106 18.86 -11.77 -4.66
CA ARG A 106 20.20 -11.92 -5.21
C ARG A 106 20.21 -11.44 -6.66
N ALA A 107 21.15 -10.60 -7.02
CA ALA A 107 21.35 -10.13 -8.39
C ALA A 107 22.48 -10.90 -9.08
N SER A 108 22.37 -11.10 -10.39
CA SER A 108 23.45 -11.70 -11.21
C SER A 108 24.72 -10.84 -11.23
N ASP A 109 24.54 -9.52 -11.22
CA ASP A 109 25.57 -8.50 -11.37
C ASP A 109 25.05 -7.18 -10.76
N SER A 110 25.93 -6.17 -10.70
CA SER A 110 25.53 -4.83 -10.25
C SER A 110 25.19 -3.86 -11.37
N ASN A 111 25.69 -4.02 -12.61
CA ASN A 111 25.49 -3.11 -13.77
C ASN A 111 25.29 -1.61 -13.42
N ASP A 112 26.08 -1.07 -12.47
CA ASP A 112 25.95 0.29 -11.91
C ASP A 112 24.55 0.69 -11.39
N LEU A 113 23.71 -0.29 -11.08
CA LEU A 113 22.38 -0.11 -10.52
C LEU A 113 22.48 0.47 -9.10
N LYS A 114 21.93 1.67 -8.91
CA LYS A 114 21.96 2.44 -7.63
C LYS A 114 21.59 1.60 -6.40
N CYS A 115 20.64 0.67 -6.58
CA CYS A 115 20.07 -0.14 -5.51
C CYS A 115 20.68 -1.53 -5.34
N VAL A 116 21.63 -1.96 -6.18
CA VAL A 116 22.34 -3.24 -6.03
C VAL A 116 23.69 -3.00 -5.36
N LYS A 117 24.02 -3.82 -4.35
CA LYS A 117 25.28 -3.71 -3.60
C LYS A 117 25.94 -5.08 -3.48
N TYR A 118 27.28 -5.07 -3.41
CA TYR A 118 28.08 -6.26 -3.13
C TYR A 118 28.15 -6.48 -1.62
N PHE A 119 27.89 -7.72 -1.18
CA PHE A 119 27.90 -8.15 0.21
C PHE A 119 28.93 -9.25 0.41
N ASP A 120 30.20 -8.85 0.46
CA ASP A 120 31.37 -9.72 0.69
C ASP A 120 31.24 -11.09 -0.03
N SER A 121 31.39 -12.18 0.72
CA SER A 121 31.37 -13.55 0.19
C SER A 121 30.02 -14.01 -0.40
N GLU A 122 28.94 -13.25 -0.22
CA GLU A 122 27.60 -13.65 -0.66
C GLU A 122 27.26 -13.14 -2.08
N GLY A 123 27.98 -12.13 -2.57
CA GLY A 123 27.83 -11.56 -3.91
C GLY A 123 26.88 -10.36 -3.96
N TYR A 124 26.19 -10.16 -5.08
CA TYR A 124 25.34 -8.98 -5.31
C TYR A 124 23.90 -9.20 -4.84
N PHE A 125 23.36 -8.21 -4.12
CA PHE A 125 21.97 -8.20 -3.67
C PHE A 125 21.35 -6.82 -3.86
N VAL A 126 20.03 -6.81 -4.06
CA VAL A 126 19.25 -5.58 -3.93
C VAL A 126 19.28 -5.13 -2.47
N ASN A 127 19.69 -3.89 -2.25
CA ASN A 127 19.75 -3.25 -0.95
C ASN A 127 18.46 -2.43 -0.73
N ARG A 128 17.63 -2.87 0.21
CA ARG A 128 16.38 -2.25 0.66
C ARG A 128 16.52 -0.76 0.95
N VAL A 129 17.57 -0.38 1.68
CA VAL A 129 17.82 1.02 2.07
C VAL A 129 18.17 1.86 0.84
N ALA A 130 18.95 1.31 -0.08
CA ALA A 130 19.29 1.97 -1.33
C ALA A 130 18.07 2.13 -2.25
N VAL A 131 17.14 1.16 -2.29
CA VAL A 131 15.84 1.31 -2.99
C VAL A 131 15.03 2.45 -2.40
N GLN A 132 14.85 2.48 -1.09
CA GLN A 132 14.09 3.54 -0.39
C GLN A 132 14.73 4.91 -0.62
N ARG A 133 16.06 5.01 -0.49
CA ARG A 133 16.81 6.25 -0.76
C ARG A 133 16.64 6.72 -2.20
N TRP A 134 16.71 5.80 -3.15
CA TRP A 134 16.56 6.10 -4.57
C TRP A 134 15.19 6.72 -4.89
N PHE A 135 14.11 6.20 -4.31
CA PHE A 135 12.77 6.78 -4.46
C PHE A 135 12.64 8.13 -3.75
N LEU A 136 13.17 8.24 -2.53
CA LEU A 136 13.19 9.50 -1.78
C LEU A 136 13.85 10.62 -2.58
N ASP A 137 15.08 10.39 -3.04
CA ASP A 137 15.86 11.39 -3.76
C ASP A 137 15.13 11.85 -5.04
N ASN A 138 14.48 10.90 -5.74
CA ASN A 138 13.68 11.18 -6.93
C ASN A 138 12.44 12.03 -6.63
N ILE A 139 11.66 11.63 -5.61
CA ILE A 139 10.44 12.34 -5.21
C ILE A 139 10.81 13.76 -4.76
N THR A 140 11.81 13.91 -3.90
CA THR A 140 12.27 15.21 -3.40
C THR A 140 12.72 16.12 -4.55
N ALA A 141 13.42 15.59 -5.55
CA ALA A 141 13.89 16.38 -6.69
C ALA A 141 12.76 16.92 -7.57
N VAL A 142 11.63 16.20 -7.69
CA VAL A 142 10.51 16.61 -8.54
C VAL A 142 9.42 17.36 -7.78
N LEU A 143 9.38 17.27 -6.45
CA LEU A 143 8.34 17.87 -5.61
C LEU A 143 8.12 19.38 -5.87
N PRO A 144 9.17 20.22 -6.08
CA PRO A 144 8.96 21.64 -6.40
C PRO A 144 8.15 21.89 -7.68
N LYS A 145 8.14 20.94 -8.63
CA LYS A 145 7.39 21.01 -9.88
C LYS A 145 5.93 20.58 -9.73
N LEU A 146 5.56 20.00 -8.58
CA LEU A 146 4.26 19.40 -8.30
C LEU A 146 3.39 20.28 -7.37
N GLN A 147 3.63 21.59 -7.39
CA GLN A 147 2.96 22.54 -6.48
C GLN A 147 1.69 23.17 -7.06
N ASN A 148 1.42 22.99 -8.36
CA ASN A 148 0.24 23.54 -9.01
C ASN A 148 -0.30 22.58 -10.09
N ILE A 149 -0.89 21.47 -9.65
CA ILE A 149 -1.49 20.48 -10.55
C ILE A 149 -2.96 20.81 -10.77
N CYS A 150 -3.28 21.29 -11.98
CA CYS A 150 -4.66 21.62 -12.38
C CYS A 150 -5.42 20.37 -12.84
N CYS A 151 -6.58 20.14 -12.23
CA CYS A 151 -7.53 19.09 -12.61
C CYS A 151 -8.63 19.63 -13.53
N ASN A 152 -9.29 18.74 -14.28
CA ASN A 152 -10.32 19.11 -15.27
C ASN A 152 -11.51 19.91 -14.70
N SER A 153 -11.77 19.80 -13.40
CA SER A 153 -12.82 20.55 -12.70
C SER A 153 -12.43 21.99 -12.35
N GLY A 154 -11.24 22.45 -12.74
CA GLY A 154 -10.68 23.75 -12.32
C GLY A 154 -10.07 23.75 -10.92
N ARG A 155 -10.01 22.60 -10.24
CA ARG A 155 -9.33 22.46 -8.94
C ARG A 155 -7.82 22.40 -9.14
N ALA A 156 -7.06 22.97 -8.21
CA ALA A 156 -5.60 22.93 -8.22
C ALA A 156 -5.07 22.34 -6.91
N TYR A 157 -3.98 21.58 -7.01
CA TYR A 157 -3.38 20.88 -5.88
C TYR A 157 -1.88 21.17 -5.74
N SER A 158 -1.42 21.23 -4.49
CA SER A 158 -0.01 21.18 -4.11
C SER A 158 0.30 19.87 -3.43
N LEU A 159 1.45 19.27 -3.75
CA LEU A 159 1.90 18.04 -3.12
C LEU A 159 2.95 18.31 -2.04
N GLU A 160 2.78 17.65 -0.91
CA GLU A 160 3.77 17.57 0.17
C GLU A 160 4.19 16.12 0.37
N TYR A 161 5.44 15.90 0.72
CA TYR A 161 5.95 14.60 1.08
C TYR A 161 5.85 14.37 2.60
N LYS A 162 4.96 13.45 3.03
CA LYS A 162 4.59 13.27 4.45
C LYS A 162 5.37 12.17 5.15
N ALA A 163 5.65 11.06 4.47
CA ALA A 163 6.31 9.90 5.08
C ALA A 163 7.59 9.56 4.34
N HIS A 164 8.74 9.79 5.00
CA HIS A 164 10.09 9.74 4.45
C HIS A 164 10.66 8.33 4.22
N GLY A 165 9.81 7.34 3.89
CA GLY A 165 10.29 5.99 3.57
C GLY A 165 10.88 5.22 4.76
N TYR A 166 10.60 5.64 6.00
CA TYR A 166 10.92 4.86 7.20
C TYR A 166 10.05 3.59 7.33
N GLY A 167 9.04 3.43 6.47
CA GLY A 167 8.18 2.24 6.34
C GLY A 167 8.30 1.57 4.97
N LEU A 168 7.20 0.98 4.48
CA LEU A 168 7.13 0.32 3.17
C LEU A 168 6.88 1.29 2.00
N ALA A 169 6.23 2.44 2.28
CA ALA A 169 5.69 3.36 1.27
C ALA A 169 6.30 4.77 1.35
N HIS A 170 6.31 5.45 0.21
CA HIS A 170 6.58 6.88 0.08
C HIS A 170 5.25 7.63 -0.08
N THR A 171 4.84 8.38 0.95
CA THR A 171 3.52 9.04 0.97
C THR A 171 3.58 10.49 0.48
N LEU A 172 2.85 10.80 -0.59
CA LEU A 172 2.58 12.16 -1.06
C LEU A 172 1.17 12.59 -0.69
N LEU A 173 1.01 13.75 -0.05
CA LEU A 173 -0.28 14.35 0.26
C LEU A 173 -0.54 15.52 -0.69
N ALA A 174 -1.49 15.35 -1.59
CA ALA A 174 -2.04 16.43 -2.40
C ALA A 174 -3.12 17.19 -1.60
N THR A 175 -2.95 18.49 -1.46
CA THR A 175 -3.92 19.38 -0.80
C THR A 175 -4.49 20.36 -1.81
N GLU A 176 -5.82 20.45 -1.89
CA GLU A 176 -6.48 21.38 -2.80
C GLU A 176 -6.34 22.83 -2.30
N HIS A 177 -6.10 23.77 -3.22
CA HIS A 177 -5.76 25.16 -2.88
C HIS A 177 -6.89 25.94 -2.21
N HIS A 178 -8.13 25.78 -2.68
CA HIS A 178 -9.28 26.55 -2.20
C HIS A 178 -10.02 25.89 -1.03
N ASN A 179 -9.80 24.60 -0.80
CA ASN A 179 -10.38 23.80 0.26
C ASN A 179 -9.31 22.84 0.84
N PRO A 180 -8.51 23.31 1.81
CA PRO A 180 -7.46 22.51 2.44
C PRO A 180 -7.95 21.24 3.14
N ARG A 181 -9.27 21.11 3.40
CA ARG A 181 -9.87 19.89 3.96
C ARG A 181 -10.01 18.78 2.90
N ARG A 182 -9.91 19.11 1.61
CA ARG A 182 -9.89 18.15 0.52
C ARG A 182 -8.44 17.76 0.25
N GLN A 183 -8.07 16.61 0.78
CA GLN A 183 -6.73 16.06 0.64
C GLN A 183 -6.79 14.68 -0.01
N ILE A 184 -5.78 14.35 -0.81
CA ILE A 184 -5.58 13.05 -1.46
C ILE A 184 -4.16 12.57 -1.12
N SER A 185 -4.06 11.42 -0.45
CA SER A 185 -2.82 10.76 -0.08
C SER A 185 -2.47 9.67 -1.10
N PHE A 186 -1.23 9.61 -1.53
CA PHE A 186 -0.71 8.60 -2.46
C PHE A 186 0.45 7.88 -1.80
N ASP A 187 0.32 6.57 -1.59
CA ASP A 187 1.33 5.72 -0.96
C ASP A 187 2.05 4.93 -2.06
N PHE A 188 3.23 5.39 -2.48
CA PHE A 188 4.04 4.70 -3.48
C PHE A 188 4.90 3.63 -2.82
N VAL A 189 4.58 2.37 -3.08
CA VAL A 189 5.30 1.21 -2.56
C VAL A 189 6.18 0.64 -3.69
N PRO A 190 7.51 0.75 -3.62
CA PRO A 190 8.40 0.07 -4.55
C PRO A 190 8.26 -1.46 -4.43
N VAL A 191 8.12 -2.16 -5.55
CA VAL A 191 7.98 -3.62 -5.58
C VAL A 191 8.80 -4.27 -6.69
N PHE A 192 9.31 -5.46 -6.45
CA PHE A 192 9.89 -6.33 -7.48
C PHE A 192 8.90 -7.45 -7.79
N VAL A 193 8.60 -7.66 -9.07
CA VAL A 193 7.58 -8.62 -9.50
C VAL A 193 8.23 -9.93 -9.91
N PHE A 194 7.64 -11.03 -9.44
CA PHE A 194 8.11 -12.38 -9.71
C PHE A 194 6.95 -13.26 -10.18
N GLU A 195 7.29 -14.21 -11.04
CA GLU A 195 6.38 -15.24 -11.50
C GLU A 195 6.13 -16.31 -10.43
N PRO A 196 4.99 -17.02 -10.50
CA PRO A 196 4.64 -18.14 -9.63
C PRO A 196 5.78 -19.11 -9.32
N HIS A 197 6.48 -19.56 -10.37
CA HIS A 197 7.53 -20.58 -10.27
C HIS A 197 8.82 -20.06 -9.61
N GLN A 198 8.95 -18.75 -9.44
CA GLN A 198 10.09 -18.12 -8.75
C GLN A 198 9.86 -18.06 -7.23
N TRP A 199 8.73 -18.54 -6.72
CA TRP A 199 8.50 -18.63 -5.28
C TRP A 199 9.58 -19.48 -4.60
N PRO A 200 10.20 -19.01 -3.51
CA PRO A 200 11.25 -19.77 -2.83
C PRO A 200 10.75 -21.12 -2.32
N ARG A 201 11.42 -22.21 -2.75
CA ARG A 201 11.02 -23.61 -2.48
C ARG A 201 10.98 -23.98 -0.99
N ASN A 202 11.73 -23.27 -0.14
CA ASN A 202 11.86 -23.60 1.28
C ASN A 202 10.78 -22.93 2.16
N GLN A 203 9.75 -22.32 1.57
CA GLN A 203 8.67 -21.69 2.30
C GLN A 203 7.35 -22.46 2.20
N LEU A 204 6.70 -22.61 3.35
CA LEU A 204 5.67 -23.62 3.61
C LEU A 204 4.39 -23.50 2.76
N LYS A 205 4.06 -22.35 2.18
CA LYS A 205 2.82 -22.17 1.39
C LYS A 205 2.97 -21.14 0.27
N TYR A 206 2.98 -21.61 -0.97
CA TYR A 206 2.63 -20.78 -2.13
C TYR A 206 1.11 -20.50 -2.09
N PRO A 207 0.66 -19.25 -2.23
CA PRO A 207 -0.77 -18.96 -2.33
C PRO A 207 -1.38 -19.71 -3.52
N LYS A 208 -2.56 -20.31 -3.36
CA LYS A 208 -3.21 -21.07 -4.42
C LYS A 208 -3.50 -20.16 -5.63
N GLY A 209 -2.95 -20.51 -6.79
CA GLY A 209 -3.23 -19.87 -8.09
C GLY A 209 -1.96 -19.46 -8.83
N ASN A 210 -1.95 -19.52 -10.17
CA ASN A 210 -0.79 -19.16 -10.99
C ASN A 210 -0.69 -17.63 -11.13
N HIS A 211 -0.39 -16.93 -10.03
CA HIS A 211 -0.37 -15.48 -9.96
C HIS A 211 0.99 -14.92 -9.55
N GLN A 212 1.37 -13.81 -10.18
CA GLN A 212 2.55 -13.04 -9.80
C GLN A 212 2.51 -12.64 -8.33
N TRP A 213 3.68 -12.57 -7.73
CA TRP A 213 3.90 -12.13 -6.36
C TRP A 213 5.02 -11.08 -6.34
N PHE A 214 5.05 -10.31 -5.26
CA PHE A 214 5.89 -9.14 -5.11
C PHE A 214 6.87 -9.31 -3.95
N ALA A 215 8.07 -8.77 -4.10
CA ALA A 215 8.98 -8.51 -3.00
C ALA A 215 8.91 -7.01 -2.67
N VAL A 216 8.57 -6.70 -1.41
CA VAL A 216 8.42 -5.33 -0.92
C VAL A 216 9.55 -5.01 0.05
N PRO A 217 10.28 -3.87 -0.11
CA PRO A 217 11.31 -3.44 0.82
C PRO A 217 10.76 -3.37 2.26
N CYS A 218 11.17 -4.28 3.14
CA CYS A 218 10.64 -4.37 4.50
C CYS A 218 11.73 -4.82 5.46
N GLN A 219 11.93 -4.04 6.53
CA GLN A 219 12.81 -4.45 7.62
C GLN A 219 12.13 -5.53 8.48
N TYR A 220 12.93 -6.29 9.21
CA TYR A 220 12.38 -7.22 10.20
C TYR A 220 11.58 -6.49 11.27
N PHE A 221 10.53 -7.13 11.76
CA PHE A 221 9.62 -6.57 12.77
C PHE A 221 10.21 -6.58 14.19
N ASP A 222 11.33 -7.28 14.40
CA ASP A 222 12.00 -7.36 15.71
C ASP A 222 12.88 -6.12 15.94
N ARG A 223 12.75 -5.52 17.13
CA ARG A 223 13.52 -4.34 17.55
C ARG A 223 14.90 -4.68 18.09
N SER A 224 15.18 -5.96 18.36
CA SER A 224 16.40 -6.41 19.04
C SER A 224 17.53 -6.85 18.10
N GLU A 225 17.25 -7.00 16.80
CA GLU A 225 18.23 -7.50 15.83
C GLU A 225 18.73 -6.43 14.86
N THR A 226 20.00 -6.56 14.46
CA THR A 226 20.62 -5.77 13.40
C THR A 226 19.82 -5.90 12.11
N HIS A 227 19.20 -4.81 11.68
CA HIS A 227 18.37 -4.77 10.48
C HIS A 227 19.21 -5.08 9.23
N ASP A 228 19.01 -6.27 8.64
CA ASP A 228 19.68 -6.65 7.39
C ASP A 228 19.14 -5.79 6.23
N PRO A 229 19.98 -5.00 5.54
CA PRO A 229 19.54 -4.14 4.46
C PRO A 229 19.16 -4.92 3.18
N ARG A 230 19.32 -6.24 3.13
CA ARG A 230 18.90 -7.09 2.01
C ARG A 230 17.45 -7.55 2.14
N SER A 231 16.77 -7.25 3.25
CA SER A 231 15.45 -7.80 3.59
C SER A 231 14.30 -7.26 2.74
N PHE A 232 13.46 -8.18 2.27
CA PHE A 232 12.19 -7.91 1.62
C PHE A 232 11.12 -8.84 2.18
N ILE A 233 9.89 -8.38 2.27
CA ILE A 233 8.73 -9.23 2.59
C ILE A 233 8.03 -9.64 1.30
N GLN A 234 7.57 -10.88 1.26
CA GLN A 234 6.73 -11.38 0.19
C GLN A 234 5.31 -10.86 0.35
N CYS A 235 4.74 -10.43 -0.76
CA CYS A 235 3.37 -9.97 -0.84
C CYS A 235 2.73 -10.58 -2.09
N ALA A 236 1.47 -11.01 -2.01
CA ALA A 236 0.76 -11.57 -3.16
C ALA A 236 -0.57 -10.83 -3.37
N PRO A 237 -0.57 -9.55 -3.80
CA PRO A 237 -1.76 -8.70 -3.73
C PRO A 237 -2.97 -9.29 -4.43
N ARG A 238 -2.80 -9.96 -5.58
CA ARG A 238 -3.93 -10.58 -6.29
C ARG A 238 -4.62 -11.66 -5.44
N TRP A 239 -3.87 -12.44 -4.68
CA TRP A 239 -4.44 -13.40 -3.74
C TRP A 239 -5.11 -12.69 -2.57
N GLU A 240 -4.46 -11.65 -2.03
CA GLU A 240 -5.02 -10.77 -1.00
C GLU A 240 -6.33 -10.10 -1.44
N HIS A 241 -6.51 -9.83 -2.74
CA HIS A 241 -7.75 -9.28 -3.30
C HIS A 241 -8.83 -10.35 -3.50
N LEU A 242 -8.48 -11.57 -3.92
CA LEU A 242 -9.46 -12.63 -4.19
C LEU A 242 -10.23 -13.07 -2.94
N VAL A 243 -9.62 -12.98 -1.76
CA VAL A 243 -10.23 -13.45 -0.50
C VAL A 243 -11.35 -12.51 0.00
N PRO A 244 -11.21 -11.17 0.01
CA PRO A 244 -12.25 -10.25 0.44
C PRO A 244 -13.23 -9.81 -0.66
N HIS A 245 -12.87 -9.92 -1.95
CA HIS A 245 -13.66 -9.34 -3.05
C HIS A 245 -15.12 -9.81 -3.09
N LYS A 246 -15.41 -11.02 -2.61
CA LYS A 246 -16.76 -11.61 -2.60
C LYS A 246 -17.58 -11.33 -1.32
N LYS A 247 -17.05 -10.57 -0.35
CA LYS A 247 -17.67 -10.44 0.99
C LYS A 247 -17.73 -8.97 1.44
N GLN A 248 -18.82 -8.28 1.13
CA GLN A 248 -19.01 -6.86 1.49
C GLN A 248 -18.87 -6.60 2.99
N ASN A 249 -19.38 -7.48 3.85
CA ASN A 249 -19.30 -7.26 5.31
C ASN A 249 -17.86 -7.29 5.84
N ILE A 250 -16.94 -8.04 5.18
CA ILE A 250 -15.51 -8.00 5.51
C ILE A 250 -14.93 -6.64 5.12
N LYS A 251 -15.26 -6.14 3.92
CA LYS A 251 -14.83 -4.83 3.44
C LYS A 251 -15.29 -3.70 4.37
N ASP A 252 -16.54 -3.74 4.79
CA ASP A 252 -17.12 -2.78 5.72
C ASP A 252 -16.51 -2.92 7.13
N SER A 253 -16.14 -4.14 7.53
CA SER A 253 -15.45 -4.35 8.81
C SER A 253 -14.02 -3.77 8.80
N LEU A 254 -13.26 -4.01 7.72
CA LEU A 254 -11.94 -3.43 7.52
C LEU A 254 -12.01 -1.90 7.47
N CYS A 255 -13.05 -1.33 6.84
CA CYS A 255 -13.36 0.10 6.86
C CYS A 255 -13.44 0.65 8.29
N LEU A 256 -14.21 -0.02 9.15
CA LEU A 256 -14.36 0.38 10.54
C LEU A 256 -13.04 0.31 11.31
N LEU A 257 -12.21 -0.73 11.07
CA LEU A 257 -10.90 -0.83 11.68
C LEU A 257 -9.97 0.31 11.25
N LYS A 258 -9.96 0.66 9.96
CA LYS A 258 -9.20 1.81 9.44
C LYS A 258 -9.68 3.12 10.08
N ALA A 259 -11.00 3.30 10.20
CA ALA A 259 -11.57 4.48 10.84
C ALA A 259 -11.17 4.58 12.31
N LEU A 260 -11.19 3.45 13.03
CA LEU A 260 -10.76 3.37 14.42
C LEU A 260 -9.28 3.71 14.56
N ARG A 261 -8.40 3.11 13.74
CA ARG A 261 -6.96 3.43 13.70
C ARG A 261 -6.73 4.93 13.53
N ASN A 262 -7.40 5.54 12.55
CA ASN A 262 -7.21 6.96 12.22
C ASN A 262 -7.73 7.86 13.34
N ALA A 263 -8.91 7.57 13.90
CA ALA A 263 -9.50 8.35 14.99
C ALA A 263 -8.68 8.28 16.29
N ASN A 264 -7.86 7.24 16.46
CA ASN A 264 -6.98 7.05 17.62
C ASN A 264 -5.51 7.34 17.31
N GLU A 265 -5.20 7.94 16.15
CA GLU A 265 -3.84 8.34 15.75
C GLU A 265 -2.81 7.23 15.99
N MET A 266 -3.03 6.06 15.38
CA MET A 266 -2.14 4.89 15.52
C MET A 266 -1.19 4.74 14.32
N PRO A 267 -0.14 5.58 14.16
CA PRO A 267 0.70 5.60 12.96
C PRO A 267 1.56 4.34 12.78
N GLY A 268 1.79 3.56 13.85
CA GLY A 268 2.51 2.29 13.77
C GLY A 268 1.74 1.18 13.03
N LEU A 269 0.43 1.34 12.82
CA LEU A 269 -0.43 0.36 12.16
C LEU A 269 -0.68 0.74 10.69
N ALA A 270 0.29 0.41 9.81
CA ALA A 270 0.12 0.54 8.37
C ALA A 270 -1.10 -0.26 7.84
N ASN A 271 -1.66 0.18 6.71
CA ASN A 271 -2.81 -0.46 6.04
C ASN A 271 -2.56 -1.96 5.76
N TYR A 272 -1.33 -2.30 5.38
CA TYR A 272 -0.88 -3.67 5.16
C TYR A 272 -1.03 -4.57 6.40
N HIS A 273 -0.74 -4.07 7.61
CA HIS A 273 -0.91 -4.84 8.85
C HIS A 273 -2.39 -5.18 9.05
N LEU A 274 -3.28 -4.21 8.85
CA LEU A 274 -4.73 -4.43 8.98
C LEU A 274 -5.23 -5.45 7.96
N LYS A 275 -4.82 -5.32 6.69
CA LYS A 275 -5.17 -6.29 5.63
C LYS A 275 -4.68 -7.70 5.97
N SER A 276 -3.46 -7.83 6.47
CA SER A 276 -2.85 -9.13 6.82
C SER A 276 -3.64 -9.88 7.91
N ILE A 277 -4.07 -9.20 8.97
CA ILE A 277 -4.87 -9.82 10.04
C ILE A 277 -6.20 -10.34 9.48
N TYR A 278 -6.87 -9.56 8.62
CA TYR A 278 -8.11 -10.01 7.97
C TYR A 278 -7.89 -11.22 7.05
N LEU A 279 -6.80 -11.25 6.28
CA LEU A 279 -6.47 -12.36 5.40
C LEU A 279 -6.19 -13.65 6.18
N GLN A 280 -5.38 -13.55 7.23
CA GLN A 280 -5.12 -14.66 8.14
C GLN A 280 -6.41 -15.18 8.77
N ALA A 281 -7.26 -14.28 9.26
CA ALA A 281 -8.54 -14.66 9.84
C ALA A 281 -9.42 -15.38 8.80
N THR A 282 -9.47 -14.91 7.55
CA THR A 282 -10.31 -15.52 6.50
C THR A 282 -9.88 -16.91 6.04
N ASP A 283 -8.62 -17.28 6.24
CA ASP A 283 -8.13 -18.64 5.97
C ASP A 283 -8.65 -19.67 6.99
N GLU A 284 -9.17 -19.23 8.13
CA GLU A 284 -9.85 -20.09 9.09
C GLU A 284 -11.22 -20.52 8.56
N LYS A 285 -11.27 -21.77 8.08
CA LYS A 285 -12.46 -22.40 7.47
C LYS A 285 -13.72 -22.43 8.33
N LEU A 286 -13.64 -22.08 9.61
CA LEU A 286 -14.73 -22.20 10.59
C LEU A 286 -15.52 -20.89 10.80
N ALA A 287 -15.11 -19.79 10.19
CA ALA A 287 -15.76 -18.50 10.43
C ALA A 287 -16.85 -18.17 9.39
N ASN A 288 -18.06 -17.85 9.87
CA ASN A 288 -19.12 -17.27 9.05
C ASN A 288 -18.84 -15.77 8.85
N TRP A 289 -18.41 -15.41 7.64
CA TRP A 289 -18.06 -14.05 7.24
C TRP A 289 -19.23 -13.22 6.69
N ASN A 290 -20.43 -13.80 6.61
CA ASN A 290 -21.65 -13.08 6.22
C ASN A 290 -22.35 -12.41 7.42
N GLN A 291 -21.65 -12.28 8.56
CA GLN A 291 -22.16 -11.59 9.75
C GLN A 291 -22.04 -10.07 9.61
N ALA A 292 -22.72 -9.32 10.48
CA ALA A 292 -22.64 -7.86 10.50
C ALA A 292 -21.19 -7.36 10.66
N PRO A 293 -20.77 -6.26 9.98
CA PRO A 293 -19.40 -5.77 9.99
C PRO A 293 -18.76 -5.57 11.38
N GLY A 294 -19.55 -5.11 12.35
CA GLY A 294 -19.10 -4.92 13.74
C GLY A 294 -18.77 -6.24 14.47
N ARG A 295 -19.47 -7.34 14.14
CA ARG A 295 -19.16 -8.67 14.70
C ARG A 295 -17.88 -9.25 14.10
N ILE A 296 -17.68 -9.03 12.80
CA ILE A 296 -16.43 -9.39 12.11
C ILE A 296 -15.27 -8.62 12.76
N LEU A 297 -15.44 -7.32 13.02
CA LEU A 297 -14.40 -6.48 13.63
C LEU A 297 -13.95 -7.02 14.99
N ILE A 298 -14.92 -7.32 15.88
CA ILE A 298 -14.64 -7.90 17.20
C ILE A 298 -13.97 -9.27 17.11
N ARG A 299 -14.30 -10.08 16.09
CA ARG A 299 -13.69 -11.40 15.92
C ARG A 299 -12.26 -11.27 15.43
N VAL A 300 -12.00 -10.41 14.47
CA VAL A 300 -10.66 -10.19 13.91
C VAL A 300 -9.71 -9.56 14.93
N SER A 301 -10.23 -8.75 15.87
CA SER A 301 -9.42 -8.17 16.96
C SER A 301 -9.02 -9.16 18.07
N LYS A 302 -9.36 -10.45 17.95
CA LYS A 302 -8.95 -11.49 18.91
C LYS A 302 -7.73 -12.30 18.44
N PHE A 303 -7.23 -12.01 17.24
CA PHE A 303 -5.97 -12.50 16.69
C PHE A 303 -4.87 -11.49 16.96
#